data_AF-X1UZ05-F1
#
_entry.id   AF-X1UZ05-F1
#
_cell.length_a   1.000
_cell.length_b   1.000
_cell.length_c   1.000
_cell.angle_alpha   90.00
_cell.angle_beta   90.00
_cell.angle_gamma   90.00
#
_symmetry.space_group_name_H-M   'P 1'
#
loop_
_entity.id
_entity.type
_entity.pdbx_description
1 polymer ?
#
loop_
_entity_poly.entity_id
_entity_poly.type
_entity_poly.pdbx_seq_one_letter_code
_entity_poly.pdbx_strand_id
1 'polypeptide(L)'
;MAKMKTAVGLLLLLSLLSSMTQAAPVIADPASVKWLRVNIPTEGKAGNWVLANGSDIEHLTLAIDGTLYAYGKNLTYTLYKSTDGGYSWASTGNVTGAIVDIAIAPDDANLI
;
A
#
# COMPACT_ATOMS: atom_id res chain seq x y z
N MET A 1 12.90 -19.15 -64.26
CA MET A 1 11.76 -19.23 -63.31
C MET A 1 11.96 -20.23 -62.17
N ALA A 2 12.57 -21.41 -62.37
CA ALA A 2 12.77 -22.40 -61.29
C ALA A 2 13.65 -21.88 -60.12
N LYS A 3 14.77 -21.20 -60.41
CA LYS A 3 15.69 -20.61 -59.40
C LYS A 3 15.02 -19.53 -58.51
N MET A 4 14.05 -18.80 -59.06
CA MET A 4 13.29 -17.78 -58.32
C MET A 4 12.31 -18.44 -57.35
N LYS A 5 11.64 -19.52 -57.78
CA LYS A 5 10.69 -20.28 -56.93
C LYS A 5 11.40 -20.97 -55.76
N THR A 6 12.60 -21.52 -55.99
CA THR A 6 13.41 -22.12 -54.91
C THR A 6 13.92 -21.07 -53.92
N ALA A 7 14.30 -19.87 -54.39
CA ALA A 7 14.74 -18.79 -53.51
C ALA A 7 13.59 -18.28 -52.62
N VAL A 8 12.39 -18.10 -53.20
CA VAL A 8 11.19 -17.70 -52.44
C VAL A 8 10.77 -18.77 -51.43
N GLY A 9 10.80 -20.05 -51.83
CA GLY A 9 10.51 -21.16 -50.93
C GLY A 9 11.48 -21.25 -49.76
N LEU A 10 12.78 -21.03 -50.01
CA LEU A 10 13.79 -21.00 -48.95
C LEU A 10 13.59 -19.82 -48.00
N LEU A 11 13.29 -18.63 -48.53
CA LEU A 11 12.96 -17.44 -47.73
C LEU A 11 11.75 -17.65 -46.82
N LEU A 12 10.69 -18.29 -47.33
CA LEU A 12 9.50 -18.63 -46.54
C LEU A 12 9.77 -19.69 -45.47
N LEU A 13 10.67 -20.64 -45.75
CA LEU A 13 11.09 -21.62 -44.75
C LEU A 13 11.90 -20.96 -43.63
N LEU A 14 12.85 -20.08 -43.97
CA LEU A 14 13.64 -19.37 -42.96
C LEU A 14 12.76 -18.46 -42.09
N SER A 15 11.74 -17.80 -42.65
CA SER A 15 10.83 -16.98 -41.85
C SER A 15 9.97 -17.82 -40.92
N LEU A 16 9.52 -19.01 -41.34
CA LEU A 16 8.80 -19.93 -40.46
C LEU A 16 9.69 -20.43 -39.32
N LEU A 17 10.94 -20.81 -39.61
CA LEU A 17 11.87 -21.24 -38.57
C LEU A 17 12.19 -20.13 -37.55
N SER A 18 12.23 -18.86 -37.98
CA SER A 18 12.42 -17.74 -37.05
C SER A 18 11.23 -17.48 -36.12
N SER A 19 10.02 -17.95 -36.47
CA SER A 19 8.83 -17.82 -35.61
C SER A 19 8.72 -18.90 -34.52
N MET A 20 9.59 -19.92 -34.58
CA MET A 20 9.62 -21.05 -33.65
C MET A 20 10.52 -20.79 -32.43
N THR A 21 10.99 -19.56 -32.22
CA THR A 21 11.71 -19.19 -30.99
C THR A 21 10.76 -19.30 -29.81
N GLN A 22 10.86 -20.41 -29.08
CA GLN A 22 10.10 -20.65 -27.87
C GLN A 22 10.46 -19.57 -26.85
N ALA A 23 9.47 -18.82 -26.36
CA ALA A 23 9.70 -17.83 -25.31
C ALA A 23 10.33 -18.55 -24.11
N ALA A 24 11.51 -18.12 -23.69
CA ALA A 24 12.10 -18.62 -22.46
C ALA A 24 11.15 -18.31 -21.29
N PRO A 25 10.97 -19.22 -20.32
CA PRO A 25 10.18 -18.91 -19.14
C PRO A 25 10.80 -17.70 -18.45
N VAL A 26 10.03 -16.62 -18.32
CA VAL A 26 10.42 -15.48 -17.49
C VAL A 26 10.26 -15.94 -16.05
N ILE A 27 11.39 -16.34 -15.44
CA ILE A 27 11.44 -16.54 -14.00
C ILE A 27 11.39 -15.14 -13.40
N ALA A 28 10.48 -14.92 -12.45
CA ALA A 28 10.43 -13.68 -11.68
C ALA A 28 11.83 -13.39 -11.14
N ASP A 29 12.30 -12.15 -11.30
CA ASP A 29 13.55 -11.72 -10.66
C ASP A 29 13.46 -12.11 -9.19
N PRO A 30 14.37 -12.96 -8.67
CA PRO A 30 14.48 -13.22 -7.25
C PRO A 30 15.09 -11.97 -6.62
N ALA A 31 14.43 -10.83 -6.78
CA ALA A 31 14.77 -9.60 -6.12
C ALA A 31 14.89 -9.98 -4.66
N SER A 32 16.14 -10.01 -4.18
CA SER A 32 16.45 -10.42 -2.84
C SER A 32 15.58 -9.57 -1.92
N VAL A 33 14.67 -10.17 -1.18
CA VAL A 33 13.85 -9.41 -0.24
C VAL A 33 14.81 -8.82 0.78
N LYS A 34 15.15 -7.54 0.61
CA LYS A 34 16.05 -6.83 1.50
C LYS A 34 15.24 -6.34 2.69
N TRP A 35 15.19 -7.15 3.73
CA TRP A 35 14.66 -6.74 5.01
C TRP A 35 15.63 -5.74 5.65
N LEU A 36 15.23 -4.48 5.71
CA LEU A 36 15.93 -3.48 6.51
C LEU A 36 15.29 -3.43 7.89
N ARG A 37 16.10 -3.49 8.94
CA ARG A 37 15.65 -3.10 10.27
C ARG A 37 15.47 -1.59 10.26
N VAL A 38 14.22 -1.14 10.15
CA VAL A 38 13.87 0.26 10.40
C VAL A 38 13.87 0.52 11.91
N ASN A 39 14.36 1.69 12.30
CA ASN A 39 14.20 2.16 13.67
C ASN A 39 12.70 2.35 13.92
N ILE A 40 12.15 1.54 14.81
CA ILE A 40 10.87 1.83 15.44
C ILE A 40 10.95 3.19 16.16
N PRO A 41 9.85 3.96 16.22
CA PRO A 41 9.81 5.20 16.99
C PRO A 41 10.48 4.99 18.35
N THR A 42 11.46 5.83 18.66
CA THR A 42 12.50 5.61 19.69
C THR A 42 11.97 5.53 21.13
N GLU A 43 10.68 5.67 21.33
CA GLU A 43 10.03 5.60 22.64
C GLU A 43 9.56 4.18 23.02
N GLY A 44 9.70 3.18 22.14
CA GLY A 44 9.33 1.80 22.41
C GLY A 44 10.53 0.83 22.46
N LYS A 45 10.67 0.04 23.53
CA LYS A 45 11.60 -1.11 23.55
C LYS A 45 11.12 -2.18 22.55
N ALA A 46 12.04 -2.85 21.85
CA ALA A 46 11.70 -3.98 20.98
C ALA A 46 10.98 -5.09 21.77
N GLY A 47 9.75 -5.43 21.38
CA GLY A 47 8.87 -6.35 22.10
C GLY A 47 7.85 -5.68 23.02
N ASN A 48 7.99 -4.37 23.29
CA ASN A 48 7.01 -3.52 23.94
C ASN A 48 6.23 -2.71 22.90
N TRP A 49 5.59 -3.40 21.95
CA TRP A 49 4.54 -2.83 21.11
C TRP A 49 3.26 -2.66 21.93
N VAL A 50 3.38 -2.02 23.08
CA VAL A 50 2.26 -1.76 23.96
C VAL A 50 1.92 -0.31 23.70
N LEU A 51 0.74 -0.08 23.12
CA LEU A 51 0.04 1.19 23.19
C LEU A 51 0.29 1.74 24.61
N ALA A 52 0.80 2.97 24.74
CA ALA A 52 1.04 3.55 26.07
C ALA A 52 -0.20 3.29 26.93
N ASN A 53 -0.03 2.76 28.14
CA ASN A 53 -1.17 2.29 28.93
C ASN A 53 -2.29 3.36 28.99
N GLY A 54 -3.46 3.05 28.42
CA GLY A 54 -4.58 4.00 28.27
C GLY A 54 -4.66 4.74 26.93
N SER A 55 -3.77 4.46 25.97
CA SER A 55 -3.75 5.03 24.60
C SER A 55 -4.34 4.05 23.57
N ASP A 56 -5.35 3.29 23.99
CA ASP A 56 -6.01 2.35 23.10
C ASP A 56 -6.72 3.13 21.98
N ILE A 57 -6.40 2.76 20.74
CA ILE A 57 -7.13 3.22 19.57
C ILE A 57 -8.31 2.27 19.41
N GLU A 58 -9.51 2.70 19.82
CA GLU A 58 -10.70 1.87 19.75
C GLU A 58 -11.37 1.95 18.36
N HIS A 59 -11.23 3.08 17.65
CA HIS A 59 -11.73 3.25 16.29
C HIS A 59 -10.67 3.88 15.38
N LEU A 60 -10.50 3.32 14.19
CA LEU A 60 -9.62 3.82 13.13
C LEU A 60 -10.34 3.67 11.80
N THR A 61 -10.37 4.74 11.01
CA THR A 61 -10.99 4.74 9.68
C THR A 61 -10.15 5.53 8.68
N LEU A 62 -10.40 5.30 7.39
CA LEU A 62 -9.67 5.85 6.25
C LEU A 62 -10.66 6.56 5.32
N ALA A 63 -10.40 7.83 5.03
CA ALA A 63 -11.15 8.60 4.06
C ALA A 63 -10.71 8.31 2.62
N ILE A 64 -11.54 8.69 1.65
CA ILE A 64 -11.29 8.46 0.22
C ILE A 64 -10.02 9.14 -0.31
N ASP A 65 -9.54 10.19 0.36
CA ASP A 65 -8.31 10.93 0.02
C ASP A 65 -7.05 10.38 0.69
N GLY A 66 -7.17 9.33 1.51
CA GLY A 66 -6.07 8.76 2.28
C GLY A 66 -5.89 9.33 3.69
N THR A 67 -6.71 10.30 4.11
CA THR A 67 -6.72 10.82 5.48
C THR A 67 -7.18 9.74 6.45
N LEU A 68 -6.46 9.56 7.56
CA LEU A 68 -6.85 8.68 8.65
C LEU A 68 -7.53 9.47 9.77
N TYR A 69 -8.56 8.87 10.37
CA TYR A 69 -9.19 9.38 11.59
C TYR A 69 -9.18 8.29 12.66
N ALA A 70 -8.87 8.66 13.89
CA ALA A 70 -8.78 7.74 15.01
C ALA A 70 -9.43 8.30 16.27
N TYR A 71 -10.06 7.41 17.03
CA TYR A 71 -10.49 7.67 18.40
C TYR A 71 -9.40 7.20 19.37
N GLY A 72 -8.90 8.13 20.19
CA GLY A 72 -8.02 7.85 21.31
C GLY A 72 -8.71 8.07 22.64
N LYS A 73 -8.71 7.06 23.50
CA LYS A 73 -9.33 7.13 24.83
C LYS A 73 -8.43 7.86 25.84
N ASN A 74 -9.05 8.48 26.85
CA ASN A 74 -8.37 9.16 27.97
C ASN A 74 -7.40 10.29 27.56
N LEU A 75 -7.61 10.90 26.39
CA LEU A 75 -6.88 12.06 25.91
C LEU A 75 -7.70 13.34 26.11
N THR A 76 -7.06 14.51 26.06
CA THR A 76 -7.74 15.82 26.18
C THR A 76 -8.81 16.00 25.11
N TYR A 77 -8.50 15.61 23.88
CA TYR A 77 -9.45 15.45 22.79
C TYR A 77 -9.44 13.99 22.38
N THR A 78 -10.55 13.51 21.82
CA THR A 78 -10.75 12.10 21.54
C THR A 78 -10.66 11.79 20.05
N LEU A 79 -10.92 12.76 19.16
CA LEU A 79 -10.79 12.58 17.72
C LEU A 79 -9.48 13.15 17.18
N TYR A 80 -8.73 12.32 16.47
CA TYR A 80 -7.46 12.68 15.84
C TYR A 80 -7.49 12.42 14.34
N LYS A 81 -6.72 13.22 13.59
CA LYS A 81 -6.57 13.16 12.14
C LYS A 81 -5.09 13.02 11.78
N SER A 82 -4.79 12.20 10.77
CA SER A 82 -3.49 12.12 10.12
C SER A 82 -3.64 12.25 8.61
N THR A 83 -2.78 13.05 7.98
CA THR A 83 -2.74 13.25 6.51
C THR A 83 -1.45 12.72 5.89
N ASP A 84 -0.63 12.02 6.67
CA ASP A 84 0.67 11.50 6.26
C ASP A 84 0.74 9.97 6.41
N GLY A 85 -0.39 9.27 6.32
CA GLY A 85 -0.41 7.81 6.46
C GLY A 85 -0.12 7.32 7.89
N GLY A 86 -0.33 8.17 8.89
CA GLY A 86 -0.22 7.81 10.31
C GLY A 86 1.14 8.11 10.94
N TYR A 87 2.05 8.81 10.26
CA TYR A 87 3.33 9.22 10.85
C TYR A 87 3.14 10.32 11.91
N SER A 88 2.16 11.20 11.74
CA SER A 88 1.79 12.23 12.72
C SER A 88 0.28 12.42 12.83
N TRP A 89 -0.17 12.88 14.00
CA TRP A 89 -1.58 13.02 14.36
C TRP A 89 -1.85 14.36 15.02
N ALA A 90 -2.97 14.99 14.70
CA ALA A 90 -3.46 16.21 15.34
C ALA A 90 -4.92 16.04 15.77
N SER A 91 -5.27 16.58 16.95
CA SER A 91 -6.66 16.61 17.41
C SER A 91 -7.52 17.46 16.47
N THR A 92 -8.73 17.02 16.18
CA THR A 92 -9.68 17.76 15.33
C THR A 92 -11.10 17.76 15.91
N GLY A 93 -11.91 18.74 15.52
CA GLY A 93 -13.32 18.83 15.90
C GLY A 93 -13.60 19.15 17.37
N ASN A 94 -12.56 19.33 18.20
CA ASN A 94 -12.67 19.56 19.66
C ASN A 94 -13.55 18.53 20.37
N VAL A 95 -13.58 17.29 19.86
CA VAL A 95 -14.37 16.21 20.45
C VAL A 95 -13.68 15.75 21.73
N THR A 96 -14.41 15.70 22.84
CA THR A 96 -13.91 15.25 24.16
C THR A 96 -14.68 14.05 24.71
N GLY A 97 -15.85 13.76 24.13
CA GLY A 97 -16.67 12.62 24.49
C GLY A 97 -16.11 11.30 23.98
N ALA A 98 -16.60 10.20 24.54
CA ALA A 98 -16.36 8.88 23.99
C ALA A 98 -17.01 8.77 22.60
N ILE A 99 -16.25 8.25 21.65
CA ILE A 99 -16.71 7.97 20.29
C ILE A 99 -17.01 6.48 20.25
N VAL A 100 -18.19 6.11 19.73
CA VAL A 100 -18.63 4.71 19.64
C VAL A 100 -18.36 4.14 18.24
N ASP A 101 -18.29 5.01 17.24
CA ASP A 101 -17.93 4.67 15.86
C ASP A 101 -17.50 5.92 15.08
N ILE A 102 -16.78 5.74 13.97
CA ILE A 102 -16.42 6.80 13.02
C ILE A 102 -16.79 6.33 11.61
N ALA A 103 -17.79 6.96 11.00
CA ALA A 103 -18.15 6.75 9.61
C ALA A 103 -17.53 7.83 8.73
N ILE A 104 -17.28 7.54 7.45
CA ILE A 104 -16.82 8.53 6.48
C ILE A 104 -17.68 8.43 5.23
N ALA A 105 -18.03 9.58 4.65
CA ALA A 105 -18.72 9.60 3.38
C ALA A 105 -17.83 9.03 2.26
N PRO A 106 -18.37 8.15 1.40
CA PRO A 106 -17.58 7.50 0.36
C PRO A 106 -17.09 8.48 -0.73
N ASP A 107 -17.71 9.65 -0.83
CA ASP A 107 -17.52 10.66 -1.87
C ASP A 107 -17.01 12.02 -1.35
N ASP A 108 -16.92 12.21 -0.02
CA ASP A 108 -16.38 13.43 0.58
C ASP A 108 -15.50 13.11 1.80
N ALA A 109 -14.19 13.32 1.66
CA ALA A 109 -13.21 13.06 2.71
C ALA A 109 -13.32 13.99 3.94
N ASN A 110 -14.10 15.07 3.85
CA ASN A 110 -14.31 16.01 4.94
C ASN A 110 -15.61 15.73 5.72
N LEU A 111 -16.44 14.79 5.26
CA LEU A 111 -17.67 14.40 5.93
C LEU A 111 -17.43 13.11 6.74
N ILE A 112 -17.40 13.28 8.06
CA ILE A 112 -17.17 12.24 9.07
C ILE A 112 -18.22 12.29 10.19
#